data_AF-A0A926TIC6-F1
#
_entry.id   AF-A0A926TIC6-F1
#
_cell.length_a   1.000
_cell.length_b   1.000
_cell.length_c   1.000
_cell.angle_alpha   90.00
_cell.angle_beta   90.00
_cell.angle_gamma   90.00
#
_symmetry.space_group_name_H-M   'P 1'
#
loop_
_entity.id
_entity.type
_entity.pdbx_description
1 polymer ?
#
loop_
_entity_poly.entity_id
_entity_poly.type
_entity_poly.pdbx_seq_one_letter_code
_entity_poly.pdbx_strand_id
1 'polypeptide(L)'
;MQFSSGAKGWVRGDFVSVASSTSATLNGGSPGARVNVRSGPSTQASSPHYGVHGDRVQVLNSTQGKDGFMWYRVRFASRAEGWVRGDLLNLSYAN
;
A
#
# COMPACT_ATOMS: atom_id res chain seq x y z
N MET A 1 44.21 -4.04 6.98
CA MET A 1 44.34 -4.93 5.81
C MET A 1 43.07 -5.77 5.69
N GLN A 2 42.58 -5.91 4.47
CA GLN A 2 41.24 -6.37 4.07
C GLN A 2 41.21 -7.89 3.82
N PHE A 3 40.10 -8.54 4.18
CA PHE A 3 39.56 -9.77 3.55
C PHE A 3 38.02 -9.61 3.57
N SER A 4 37.40 -9.03 2.53
CA SER A 4 36.75 -9.69 1.40
C SER A 4 35.97 -10.97 1.70
N SER A 5 34.66 -10.87 1.44
CA SER A 5 33.68 -11.91 1.07
C SER A 5 33.37 -13.02 2.08
N GLY A 6 32.24 -12.83 2.77
CA GLY A 6 31.52 -13.89 3.46
C GLY A 6 30.59 -13.29 4.49
N ALA A 7 29.56 -12.56 4.04
CA ALA A 7 28.63 -11.82 4.89
C ALA A 7 27.84 -12.75 5.84
N LYS A 8 28.49 -13.15 6.95
CA LYS A 8 27.85 -13.64 8.16
C LYS A 8 27.31 -12.43 8.91
N GLY A 9 26.18 -11.91 8.45
CA GLY A 9 25.43 -10.87 9.14
C GLY A 9 24.55 -11.50 10.21
N TRP A 10 24.84 -11.22 11.48
CA TRP A 10 23.85 -11.34 12.54
C TRP A 10 22.83 -10.23 12.34
N VAL A 11 21.62 -10.57 11.92
CA VAL A 11 20.50 -9.62 11.92
C VAL A 11 19.94 -9.64 13.34
N ARG A 12 20.20 -8.58 14.12
CA ARG A 12 19.35 -8.28 15.30
C ARG A 12 17.90 -8.26 14.81
N GLY A 13 16.98 -8.83 15.59
CA GLY A 13 15.56 -8.97 15.27
C GLY A 13 14.80 -7.68 14.93
N ASP A 14 15.48 -6.54 14.89
CA ASP A 14 14.98 -5.22 14.53
C ASP A 14 15.29 -4.80 13.07
N PHE A 15 16.00 -5.63 12.29
CA PHE A 15 16.30 -5.35 10.87
C PHE A 15 15.94 -6.49 9.92
N VAL A 16 14.93 -7.28 10.27
CA VAL A 16 14.17 -7.92 9.20
C VAL A 16 13.44 -6.77 8.48
N SER A 17 14.01 -6.30 7.38
CA SER A 17 13.22 -5.60 6.36
C SER A 17 12.32 -6.63 5.67
N VAL A 18 11.56 -7.39 6.45
CA VAL A 18 10.17 -7.60 6.11
C VAL A 18 9.59 -6.20 6.27
N ALA A 19 9.73 -5.39 5.22
CA ALA A 19 8.67 -4.45 4.94
C ALA A 19 7.44 -5.34 4.90
N SER A 20 6.71 -5.46 6.02
CA SER A 20 5.46 -6.20 6.12
C SER A 20 4.56 -5.56 5.10
N SER A 21 4.68 -6.07 3.88
CA SER A 21 4.14 -5.46 2.68
C SER A 21 2.72 -5.90 2.68
N THR A 22 1.91 -5.22 3.49
CA THR A 22 0.50 -5.49 3.64
C THR A 22 -0.08 -5.41 2.24
N SER A 23 -0.42 -6.56 1.69
CA SER A 23 -1.05 -6.59 0.39
C SER A 23 -2.50 -6.20 0.61
N ALA A 24 -3.07 -5.46 -0.32
CA ALA A 24 -4.48 -5.17 -0.31
C ALA A 24 -5.06 -5.46 -1.68
N THR A 25 -6.35 -5.75 -1.71
CA THR A 25 -7.11 -5.77 -2.96
C THR A 25 -8.14 -4.66 -2.93
N LEU A 26 -8.37 -4.04 -4.08
CA LEU A 26 -9.38 -2.99 -4.18
C LEU A 26 -10.77 -3.61 -4.06
N ASN A 27 -11.55 -3.12 -3.12
CA ASN A 27 -12.94 -3.49 -2.94
C ASN A 27 -13.83 -2.33 -3.38
N GLY A 28 -14.21 -2.31 -4.66
CA GLY A 28 -15.18 -1.36 -5.19
C GLY A 28 -16.65 -1.75 -4.94
N GLY A 29 -16.94 -2.79 -4.16
CA GLY A 29 -18.30 -3.26 -3.87
C GLY A 29 -19.01 -4.01 -4.99
N SER A 30 -18.56 -3.88 -6.25
CA SER A 30 -19.08 -4.65 -7.38
C SER A 30 -17.95 -5.07 -8.34
N PRO A 31 -18.07 -6.21 -9.03
CA PRO A 31 -17.12 -6.61 -10.05
C PRO A 31 -17.08 -5.54 -11.15
N GLY A 32 -15.87 -5.03 -11.45
CA GLY A 32 -15.68 -3.92 -12.39
C GLY A 32 -15.87 -2.52 -11.81
N ALA A 33 -16.21 -2.40 -10.53
CA ALA A 33 -16.28 -1.09 -9.88
C ALA A 33 -14.92 -0.40 -9.87
N ARG A 34 -14.93 0.88 -10.19
CA ARG A 34 -13.73 1.72 -10.20
C ARG A 34 -13.48 2.26 -8.81
N VAL A 35 -12.27 2.02 -8.29
CA VAL A 35 -11.81 2.59 -7.04
C VAL A 35 -10.88 3.75 -7.34
N ASN A 36 -11.27 4.95 -6.90
CA ASN A 36 -10.50 6.15 -7.15
C ASN A 36 -9.22 6.17 -6.33
N VAL A 37 -8.08 6.32 -7.00
CA VAL A 37 -6.76 6.42 -6.39
C VAL A 37 -6.36 7.88 -6.40
N ARG A 38 -6.39 8.47 -5.22
CA ARG A 38 -6.17 9.91 -5.04
C ARG A 38 -4.70 10.22 -4.85
N SER A 39 -4.27 11.42 -5.23
CA SER A 39 -2.89 11.84 -5.00
C SER A 39 -2.61 12.14 -3.52
N GLY A 40 -3.64 12.32 -2.69
CA GLY A 40 -3.52 12.63 -1.27
C GLY A 40 -4.65 12.01 -0.43
N PRO A 41 -4.48 11.97 0.91
CA PRO A 41 -5.44 11.40 1.84
C PRO A 41 -6.62 12.36 2.09
N SER A 42 -7.32 12.76 1.03
CA SER A 42 -8.50 13.60 1.14
C SER A 42 -9.52 13.31 0.05
N THR A 43 -10.80 13.45 0.38
CA THR A 43 -11.90 13.27 -0.58
C THR A 43 -11.98 14.40 -1.61
N GLN A 44 -11.31 15.51 -1.37
CA GLN A 44 -11.18 16.63 -2.31
C GLN A 44 -9.90 16.56 -3.15
N ALA A 45 -8.97 15.64 -2.84
CA ALA A 45 -7.76 15.48 -3.62
C ALA A 45 -8.06 14.95 -5.02
N SER A 46 -7.32 15.42 -6.02
CA SER A 46 -7.41 14.89 -7.39
C SER A 46 -7.18 13.38 -7.41
N SER A 47 -7.92 12.70 -8.28
CA SER A 47 -7.85 11.26 -8.52
C SER A 47 -7.23 11.01 -9.90
N PRO A 48 -5.90 11.18 -10.06
CA PRO A 48 -5.26 11.01 -11.37
C PRO A 48 -5.30 9.55 -11.84
N HIS A 49 -5.46 8.61 -10.90
CA HIS A 49 -5.47 7.19 -11.17
C HIS A 49 -6.75 6.57 -10.61
N TYR A 50 -7.13 5.43 -11.17
CA TYR A 50 -8.17 4.58 -10.65
C TYR A 50 -7.70 3.14 -10.75
N GLY A 51 -8.10 2.32 -9.80
CA GLY A 51 -8.00 0.87 -9.91
C GLY A 51 -9.37 0.24 -10.10
N VAL A 52 -9.40 -1.07 -10.26
CA VAL A 52 -10.63 -1.84 -10.46
C VAL A 52 -10.79 -2.81 -9.30
N HIS A 53 -12.03 -3.12 -8.93
CA HIS A 53 -12.32 -4.15 -7.94
C HIS A 53 -11.56 -5.46 -8.25
N GLY A 54 -10.87 -5.99 -7.25
CA GLY A 54 -10.02 -7.18 -7.35
C GLY A 54 -8.57 -6.91 -7.73
N ASP A 55 -8.23 -5.69 -8.12
CA ASP A 55 -6.83 -5.33 -8.40
C ASP A 55 -5.99 -5.37 -7.14
N ARG A 56 -4.81 -5.98 -7.24
CA ARG A 56 -3.90 -6.18 -6.11
C ARG A 56 -2.90 -5.03 -6.03
N VAL A 57 -2.86 -4.43 -4.86
CA VAL A 57 -1.97 -3.32 -4.54
C VAL A 57 -1.19 -3.61 -3.27
N GLN A 58 -0.05 -2.94 -3.11
CA GLN A 58 0.76 -3.03 -1.91
C GLN A 58 0.54 -1.79 -1.06
N VAL A 59 0.14 -1.97 0.20
CA VAL A 59 0.01 -0.87 1.15
C VAL A 59 1.39 -0.53 1.68
N LEU A 60 1.78 0.73 1.45
CA LEU A 60 3.03 1.30 1.92
C LEU A 60 2.84 2.02 3.26
N ASN A 61 1.70 2.68 3.44
CA ASN A 61 1.44 3.49 4.63
C ASN A 61 -0.08 3.66 4.84
N SER A 62 -0.48 4.11 6.02
CA SER A 62 -1.84 4.50 6.34
C SER A 62 -1.85 5.80 7.13
N THR A 63 -2.76 6.70 6.83
CA THR A 63 -2.90 7.99 7.51
C THR A 63 -4.36 8.37 7.63
N GLN A 64 -4.70 9.11 8.67
CA GLN A 64 -6.03 9.69 8.80
C GLN A 64 -6.09 10.97 7.97
N GLY A 65 -7.05 11.05 7.06
CA GLY A 65 -7.28 12.23 6.24
C GLY A 65 -7.90 13.35 7.05
N LYS A 66 -7.81 14.58 6.54
CA LYS A 66 -8.47 15.74 7.16
C LYS A 66 -9.99 15.58 7.24
N ASP A 67 -10.55 14.75 6.37
CA ASP A 67 -11.95 14.37 6.31
C ASP A 67 -12.36 13.40 7.45
N GLY A 68 -11.43 12.97 8.32
CA GLY A 68 -11.67 12.02 9.41
C GLY A 68 -11.60 10.54 9.01
N PHE A 69 -11.54 10.24 7.71
CA PHE A 69 -11.44 8.87 7.20
C PHE A 69 -10.02 8.31 7.22
N MET A 70 -9.88 7.00 7.36
CA MET A 70 -8.60 6.31 7.23
C MET A 70 -8.25 6.11 5.74
N TRP A 71 -7.06 6.57 5.35
CA TRP A 71 -6.51 6.44 4.00
C TRP A 71 -5.29 5.56 4.03
N TYR A 72 -5.11 4.79 2.97
CA TYR A 72 -3.98 3.89 2.81
C TYR A 72 -3.25 4.27 1.53
N ARG A 73 -1.95 4.52 1.67
CA ARG A 73 -1.05 4.74 0.55
C ARG A 73 -0.75 3.40 -0.06
N VAL A 74 -1.24 3.18 -1.26
CA VAL A 74 -1.07 1.96 -2.02
C VAL A 74 -0.14 2.19 -3.20
N ARG A 75 0.60 1.14 -3.57
CA ARG A 75 1.47 1.08 -4.73
C ARG A 75 1.01 -0.05 -5.63
N PHE A 76 0.81 0.28 -6.89
CA PHE A 76 0.47 -0.65 -7.95
C PHE A 76 1.73 -1.33 -8.49
N ALA A 77 1.54 -2.49 -9.12
CA ALA A 77 2.62 -3.19 -9.82
C ALA A 77 3.30 -2.31 -10.89
N SER A 78 2.54 -1.40 -11.50
CA SER A 78 3.03 -0.40 -12.48
C SER A 78 3.91 0.70 -11.86
N ARG A 79 4.27 0.60 -10.57
CA ARG A 79 4.95 1.63 -9.76
C ARG A 79 4.15 2.93 -9.56
N ALA A 80 2.90 2.99 -10.01
CA ALA A 80 1.98 4.06 -9.66
C ALA A 80 1.66 4.00 -8.17
N GLU A 81 1.62 5.16 -7.51
CA GLU A 81 1.33 5.28 -6.09
C GLU A 81 0.15 6.23 -5.89
N GLY A 82 -0.64 5.96 -4.87
CA GLY A 82 -1.68 6.89 -4.47
C GLY A 82 -2.39 6.46 -3.19
N TRP A 83 -3.44 7.17 -2.87
CA TRP A 83 -4.20 7.04 -1.64
C TRP A 83 -5.58 6.52 -1.94
N VAL A 84 -5.94 5.43 -1.27
CA VAL A 84 -7.26 4.82 -1.36
C VAL A 84 -7.84 4.77 0.05
N ARG A 85 -9.14 5.00 0.18
CA ARG A 85 -9.83 4.92 1.46
C ARG A 85 -9.84 3.47 1.95
N GLY A 86 -9.57 3.24 3.23
CA GLY A 86 -9.52 1.89 3.81
C GLY A 86 -10.79 1.07 3.61
N ASP A 87 -11.93 1.75 3.59
CA ASP A 87 -13.25 1.20 3.31
C ASP A 87 -13.36 0.51 1.94
N LEU A 88 -12.54 0.95 0.97
CA LEU A 88 -12.47 0.42 -0.40
C LEU A 88 -11.26 -0.51 -0.60
N LEU A 89 -10.63 -0.95 0.48
CA LEU A 89 -9.48 -1.84 0.48
C LEU A 89 -9.75 -3.05 1.35
N ASN A 90 -9.46 -4.22 0.81
CA ASN A 90 -9.41 -5.44 1.59
C ASN A 90 -7.94 -5.73 1.92
N LEU A 91 -7.54 -5.43 3.15
CA LEU A 91 -6.19 -5.66 3.64
C LEU A 91 -5.99 -7.17 3.89
N SER A 92 -5.04 -7.74 3.17
CA SER A 92 -4.58 -9.12 3.37
C SER A 92 -3.27 -9.06 4.14
N TYR A 93 -3.36 -9.44 5.41
CA TYR A 93 -2.20 -9.65 6.26
C TYR A 93 -1.66 -11.06 5.98
N ALA A 94 -0.40 -11.17 5.57
CA ALA A 94 0.26 -12.46 5.52
C ALA A 94 0.61 -12.86 6.96
N ASN A 95 0.03 -13.97 7.41
CA ASN A 95 0.20 -14.57 8.74
C ASN A 95 1.15 -15.76 8.70
#